data_AF-A0A0F9HL94-F1
#
_entry.id   AF-A0A0F9HL94-F1
#
_cell.length_a   1.000
_cell.length_b   1.000
_cell.length_c   1.000
_cell.angle_alpha   90.00
_cell.angle_beta   90.00
_cell.angle_gamma   90.00
#
_symmetry.space_group_name_H-M   'P 1'
#
loop_
_entity.id
_entity.type
_entity.pdbx_description
1 polymer ?
#
loop_
_entity_poly.entity_id
_entity_poly.type
_entity_poly.pdbx_seq_one_letter_code
_entity_poly.pdbx_strand_id
1 'polypeptide(L)' 'MAVPSPKSPEIERLLEDLTGRRTAIEADRCIDPPNGCGGPAIEFRSELDRREYAVSGLCQDCQDTVWYTPE' A
#
# COMPACT_ATOMS: atom_id res chain seq x y z
N MET A 1 4.26 -10.37 5.56
CA MET A 1 3.11 -10.52 4.66
C MET A 1 1.86 -9.96 5.31
N ALA A 2 1.53 -8.71 5.00
CA ALA A 2 0.22 -8.14 5.28
C ALA A 2 -0.82 -8.80 4.35
N VAL A 3 -2.05 -8.98 4.83
CA VAL A 3 -3.16 -9.48 4.00
C VAL A 3 -3.85 -8.26 3.38
N PRO A 4 -4.00 -8.19 2.04
CA PRO A 4 -4.73 -7.09 1.41
C PRO A 4 -6.14 -6.96 1.99
N SER A 5 -6.57 -5.74 2.30
CA SER A 5 -7.94 -5.49 2.74
C SER A 5 -8.91 -5.91 1.63
N PRO A 6 -9.99 -6.66 1.93
CA PRO A 6 -10.91 -7.13 0.92
C PRO A 6 -11.67 -5.97 0.26
N LYS A 7 -11.78 -6.00 -1.06
CA LYS A 7 -12.67 -5.15 -1.87
C LYS A 7 -13.63 -6.01 -2.70
N SER A 8 -14.61 -5.38 -3.35
CA SER A 8 -15.46 -6.10 -4.30
C SER A 8 -14.62 -6.61 -5.48
N PRO A 9 -15.02 -7.69 -6.16
CA PRO A 9 -14.25 -8.26 -7.28
C PRO A 9 -13.90 -7.23 -8.36
N GLU A 10 -14.80 -6.29 -8.66
CA GLU A 10 -14.61 -5.25 -9.66
C GLU A 10 -13.55 -4.24 -9.22
N ILE A 11 -13.55 -3.86 -7.94
CA ILE A 11 -12.56 -2.94 -7.38
C ILE A 11 -11.21 -3.61 -7.23
N GLU A 12 -11.16 -4.89 -6.84
CA GLU A 12 -9.91 -5.66 -6.83
C GLU A 12 -9.27 -5.68 -8.22
N ARG A 13 -10.05 -5.97 -9.26
CA ARG A 13 -9.54 -5.96 -10.64
C ARG A 13 -9.03 -4.58 -11.04
N LEU A 14 -9.81 -3.53 -10.77
CA LEU A 14 -9.42 -2.16 -11.10
C LEU A 14 -8.12 -1.74 -10.39
N LEU A 15 -7.99 -2.02 -9.09
CA LEU A 15 -6.80 -1.65 -8.32
C LEU A 15 -5.57 -2.46 -8.75
N GLU A 16 -5.76 -3.71 -9.13
CA GLU A 16 -4.69 -4.54 -9.68
C GLU A 16 -4.23 -3.99 -11.05
N ASP A 17 -5.18 -3.70 -11.95
CA ASP A 17 -4.88 -3.15 -13.28
C ASP A 17 -4.19 -1.77 -13.20
N LEU A 18 -4.53 -0.94 -12.21
CA LEU A 18 -3.98 0.41 -12.07
C LEU A 18 -2.63 0.45 -11.35
N THR A 19 -2.43 -0.36 -10.30
CA THR A 19 -1.27 -0.21 -9.41
C THR A 19 -0.61 -1.51 -9.00
N GLY A 20 -1.11 -2.68 -9.42
CA GLY A 20 -0.61 -3.97 -8.95
C GLY A 20 -0.78 -4.16 -7.42
N ARG A 21 -1.80 -3.53 -6.83
CA ARG A 21 -1.92 -3.35 -5.37
C ARG A 21 -1.82 -4.66 -4.60
N ARG A 22 -2.55 -5.70 -5.05
CA ARG A 22 -2.60 -6.98 -4.34
C ARG A 22 -1.25 -7.66 -4.44
N THR A 23 -0.69 -7.74 -5.65
CA THR A 23 0.62 -8.34 -5.89
C THR A 23 1.71 -7.67 -5.06
N ALA A 24 1.72 -6.33 -4.97
CA ALA A 24 2.68 -5.61 -4.14
C ALA A 24 2.54 -5.94 -2.65
N ILE A 25 1.30 -5.94 -2.13
CA ILE A 25 1.04 -6.22 -0.71
C ILE A 25 1.46 -7.63 -0.31
N GLU A 26 1.11 -8.62 -1.13
CA GLU A 26 1.46 -10.03 -0.92
C GLU A 26 2.98 -10.26 -0.97
N ALA A 27 3.70 -9.42 -1.72
CA ALA A 27 5.16 -9.44 -1.83
C ALA A 27 5.88 -8.60 -0.75
N ASP A 28 5.18 -8.02 0.22
CA ASP A 28 5.73 -7.05 1.19
C ASP A 28 6.48 -5.88 0.52
N ARG A 29 5.91 -5.35 -0.58
CA ARG A 29 6.44 -4.20 -1.34
C ARG A 29 5.42 -3.07 -1.43
N CYS A 30 5.95 -1.85 -1.51
CA CYS A 30 5.20 -0.69 -1.94
C CYS A 30 4.76 -0.89 -3.41
N ILE A 31 3.59 -0.38 -3.78
CA ILE A 31 3.18 -0.31 -5.19
C ILE A 31 4.23 0.45 -6.02
N ASP A 32 4.30 0.12 -7.30
CA ASP A 32 5.32 0.66 -8.19
C ASP A 32 5.07 2.14 -8.52
N PRO A 33 6.12 2.85 -9.01
CA PRO A 33 5.96 4.17 -9.59
C PRO A 33 4.93 4.17 -10.74
N PRO A 34 4.17 5.27 -10.93
CA PRO A 34 4.36 6.58 -10.31
C PRO A 34 3.63 6.78 -8.97
N ASN A 35 2.86 5.79 -8.50
CA ASN A 35 1.97 5.96 -7.34
C ASN A 35 2.64 5.59 -6.01
N GLY A 36 3.62 4.69 -6.04
CA GLY A 36 4.49 4.39 -4.91
C GLY A 36 5.96 4.34 -5.34
N CYS A 37 6.81 3.79 -4.47
CA CYS A 37 8.25 3.73 -4.71
C CYS A 37 8.74 2.36 -5.19
N GLY A 38 7.89 1.33 -5.19
CA GLY A 38 8.27 -0.07 -5.48
C GLY A 38 9.21 -0.71 -4.45
N GLY A 39 9.59 0.01 -3.39
CA GLY A 39 10.53 -0.43 -2.35
C GLY A 39 9.94 -1.42 -1.35
N PRO A 40 10.72 -1.90 -0.38
CA PRO A 40 10.23 -2.81 0.66
C PRO A 40 9.21 -2.14 1.59
N ALA A 41 8.19 -2.89 2.00
CA ALA A 41 7.13 -2.45 2.91
C ALA A 41 7.03 -3.41 4.12
N ILE A 42 8.14 -3.55 4.84
CA ILE A 42 8.31 -4.51 5.95
C ILE A 42 8.31 -3.85 7.34
N GLU A 43 8.52 -2.54 7.41
CA GLU A 43 8.60 -1.77 8.65
C GLU A 43 7.52 -0.69 8.66
N PHE A 44 6.81 -0.61 9.79
CA PHE A 44 5.71 0.34 10.02
C PHE A 44 5.83 0.90 11.43
N ARG A 45 5.50 2.17 11.61
CA ARG A 45 5.62 2.86 12.90
C ARG A 45 4.57 2.38 13.90
N SER A 46 3.37 2.12 13.42
CA SER A 46 2.26 1.65 14.23
C SER A 46 1.45 0.56 13.54
N GLU A 47 0.55 -0.05 14.29
CA GLU A 47 -0.42 -0.99 13.73
C GLU A 47 -1.38 -0.29 12.76
N LEU A 48 -1.67 1.00 12.96
CA LEU A 48 -2.51 1.78 12.05
C LEU A 48 -1.84 1.91 10.67
N ASP A 49 -0.57 2.31 10.62
CA ASP A 49 0.20 2.42 9.37
C ASP A 49 0.23 1.08 8.62
N ARG A 50 0.39 -0.03 9.36
CA ARG A 50 0.35 -1.38 8.79
C ARG A 50 -1.04 -1.73 8.21
N ARG A 51 -2.12 -1.31 8.85
CA ARG A 51 -3.49 -1.50 8.34
C ARG A 51 -3.73 -0.63 7.12
N GLU A 52 -3.22 0.59 7.10
CA GLU A 52 -3.31 1.48 5.94
C GLU A 52 -2.48 0.98 4.76
N TYR A 53 -1.35 0.31 4.98
CA TYR A 53 -0.63 -0.44 3.96
C TYR A 53 -1.52 -1.54 3.35
N ALA A 54 -2.20 -2.33 4.18
CA ALA A 54 -3.10 -3.37 3.69
C ALA A 54 -4.27 -2.80 2.85
N VAL A 55 -4.61 -1.51 3.01
CA VAL A 55 -5.63 -0.81 2.22
C VAL A 55 -5.04 -0.20 0.95
N SER A 56 -3.92 0.51 1.04
CA SER A 56 -3.37 1.35 -0.02
C SER A 56 -2.28 0.67 -0.86
N GLY A 57 -1.49 -0.22 -0.27
CA GLY A 57 -0.26 -0.74 -0.84
C GLY A 57 0.95 0.20 -0.74
N LEU A 58 0.88 1.26 0.06
CA LEU A 58 2.00 2.20 0.28
C LEU A 58 2.88 1.78 1.48
N CYS A 59 4.21 1.80 1.34
CA CYS A 59 5.12 1.66 2.48
C CYS A 59 5.11 2.91 3.38
N GLN A 60 5.65 2.81 4.60
CA GLN A 60 5.69 3.91 5.58
C GLN A 60 6.22 5.24 5.01
N ASP A 61 7.27 5.22 4.20
CA ASP A 61 7.84 6.47 3.65
C ASP A 61 6.88 7.16 2.66
N CYS A 62 6.19 6.37 1.83
CA CYS A 62 5.21 6.90 0.88
C CYS A 62 3.94 7.37 1.61
N GLN A 63 3.53 6.61 2.61
CA GLN A 63 2.47 6.95 3.55
C GLN A 63 2.72 8.32 4.21
N ASP A 64 3.89 8.51 4.80
CA ASP A 64 4.31 9.75 5.44
C ASP A 64 4.31 10.92 4.44
N THR A 65 4.66 10.68 3.17
CA THR A 65 4.64 11.71 2.12
C THR A 65 3.22 12.16 1.77
N VAL A 66 2.25 11.23 1.72
CA VAL A 66 0.87 11.52 1.33
C VAL A 66 0.03 12.09 2.48
N TRP A 67 0.29 11.65 3.71
CA TRP A 67 -0.50 12.04 4.89
C TRP A 67 0.10 13.16 5.71
N TYR A 68 1.22 13.72 5.25
CA TYR A 68 1.78 14.91 5.87
C TYR A 68 0.81 16.08 5.77
N THR A 69 0.14 16.39 6.88
CA THR A 69 -0.40 17.71 7.16
C THR A 69 0.67 18.52 7.88
N PRO A 70 1.23 19.59 7.27
CA PRO A 70 2.03 20.56 8.00
C PRO A 70 1.17 21.23 9.08
N GLU A 71 1.75 21.42 10.28
CA GLU A 71 1.18 22.26 11.35
C GLU A 71 1.17 23.74 10.97
#